data_AF-A0A8S3AA77-F1
#
_entry.id   AF-A0A8S3AA77-F1
#
_cell.length_a   1.000
_cell.length_b   1.000
_cell.length_c   1.000
_cell.angle_alpha   90.00
_cell.angle_beta   90.00
_cell.angle_gamma   90.00
#
_symmetry.space_group_name_H-M   'P 1'
#
loop_
_entity.id
_entity.type
_entity.pdbx_description
1 polymer ?
#
loop_
_entity_poly.entity_id
_entity_poly.type
_entity_poly.pdbx_seq_one_letter_code
_entity_poly.pdbx_strand_id
1 'polypeptide(L)' 'DKVYRVASYLKRPPRLLIQALGRQLDHPIKTKLEQKFIYSRLKLLDLQFCLNIHQSLWQSYFDLSYEQHQWP' A
#
# COMPACT_ATOMS: atom_id res chain seq x y z
N ASP A 1 8.82 -14.47 -9.18
CA ASP A 1 7.79 -14.42 -8.12
C ASP A 1 8.19 -13.74 -6.82
N LYS A 2 8.44 -12.43 -6.84
CA LYS A 2 8.65 -11.62 -5.61
C LYS A 2 7.73 -10.38 -5.56
N VAL A 3 6.64 -10.37 -6.32
CA VAL A 3 5.92 -9.11 -6.63
C VAL A 3 4.85 -8.74 -5.58
N TYR A 4 4.39 -9.64 -4.71
CA TYR A 4 3.27 -9.33 -3.82
C TYR A 4 3.49 -9.75 -2.37
N ARG A 5 4.44 -9.11 -1.69
CA ARG A 5 4.26 -8.90 -0.24
C ARG A 5 3.30 -7.71 -0.08
N VAL A 6 2.00 -7.97 -0.23
CA VAL A 6 0.96 -7.05 0.24
C VAL A 6 1.35 -6.66 1.66
N ALA A 7 1.51 -5.36 1.89
CA ALA A 7 1.85 -4.72 3.14
C ALA A 7 1.35 -5.50 4.36
N SER A 8 2.21 -6.39 4.89
CA SER A 8 1.86 -7.25 6.03
C SER A 8 1.60 -6.44 7.30
N TYR A 9 1.94 -5.15 7.28
CA TYR A 9 1.76 -4.24 8.40
C TYR A 9 0.28 -3.96 8.67
N LEU A 10 -0.58 -3.82 7.66
CA LEU A 10 -2.01 -3.57 7.88
C LEU A 10 -2.76 -4.76 8.47
N LYS A 11 -2.26 -5.97 8.26
CA LYS A 11 -2.79 -7.18 8.92
C LYS A 11 -2.46 -7.20 10.42
N ARG A 12 -1.54 -6.36 10.88
CA ARG A 12 -1.19 -6.26 12.30
C ARG A 12 -2.23 -5.42 13.03
N PRO A 13 -2.52 -5.75 14.30
CA PRO A 13 -3.29 -4.89 15.18
C PRO A 13 -2.77 -3.45 15.14
N PRO A 14 -3.64 -2.42 15.05
CA PRO A 14 -3.24 -1.01 14.96
C PRO A 14 -2.25 -0.60 16.05
N ARG A 15 -2.39 -1.16 17.26
CA ARG A 15 -1.49 -0.92 18.39
C ARG A 15 -0.04 -1.33 18.09
N LEU A 16 0.17 -2.49 17.48
CA LEU A 16 1.52 -2.98 17.15
C LEU A 16 2.13 -2.17 16.02
N LEU A 17 1.30 -1.74 15.07
CA LEU A 17 1.74 -0.91 13.95
C LEU A 17 2.21 0.47 14.43
N ILE A 18 1.44 1.12 15.29
CA ILE A 18 1.82 2.40 15.90
C ILE A 18 3.07 2.26 16.78
N GLN A 19 3.20 1.19 17.56
CA GLN A 19 4.41 0.95 18.35
C GLN A 19 5.65 0.75 17.47
N ALA A 20 5.53 -0.01 16.38
CA ALA A 20 6.63 -0.21 15.44
C ALA A 20 7.02 1.11 14.75
N LEU A 21 6.03 1.91 14.31
CA LEU A 21 6.26 3.24 13.74
C LEU A 21 6.95 4.17 14.73
N GLY A 22 6.49 4.21 15.98
CA GLY A 22 7.10 5.04 17.00
C GLY A 22 8.55 4.67 17.30
N ARG A 23 8.91 3.38 17.21
CA ARG A 23 10.31 2.95 17.30
C ARG A 23 11.13 3.32 16.07
N GLN A 24 10.56 3.23 14.86
CA GLN A 24 11.28 3.57 13.63
C GLN A 24 11.55 5.07 13.48
N LEU A 25 10.62 5.90 13.95
CA LEU A 25 10.72 7.36 13.88
C LEU A 25 11.40 7.97 15.11
N ASP A 26 11.84 7.14 16.06
CA ASP A 26 12.34 7.54 17.38
C ASP A 26 11.40 8.55 18.10
N HIS A 27 10.09 8.40 17.85
CA HIS A 27 9.06 9.31 18.35
C HIS A 27 7.86 8.53 18.91
N PRO A 28 7.59 8.60 20.23
CA PRO A 28 6.50 7.84 20.81
C PRO A 28 5.13 8.48 20.51
N ILE A 29 4.34 7.81 19.67
CA ILE A 29 2.97 8.21 19.30
C ILE A 29 2.00 7.87 20.46
N LYS A 30 1.79 8.84 21.37
CA LYS A 30 1.03 8.62 22.60
C LYS A 30 -0.44 9.05 22.50
N THR A 31 -0.76 10.03 21.66
CA THR A 31 -2.10 10.63 21.67
C THR A 31 -3.07 9.90 20.74
N LYS A 32 -4.33 9.71 21.17
CA LYS A 32 -5.35 9.04 20.33
C LYS A 32 -5.62 9.77 19.01
N LEU A 33 -5.53 11.11 19.00
CA LEU A 33 -5.71 11.93 17.80
C LEU A 33 -4.62 11.66 16.77
N GLU A 34 -3.37 11.64 17.21
CA GLU A 34 -2.21 11.35 16.37
C GLU A 34 -2.26 9.92 15.83
N GLN A 35 -2.63 8.93 16.66
CA GLN A 35 -2.84 7.56 16.21
C GLN A 35 -3.92 7.46 15.13
N LYS A 36 -5.04 8.16 15.31
CA LYS A 36 -6.13 8.21 14.33
C LYS A 36 -5.69 8.87 13.03
N PHE A 37 -4.91 9.95 13.12
CA PHE A 37 -4.37 10.66 11.96
C PHE A 37 -3.37 9.79 11.17
N ILE A 38 -2.42 9.14 11.86
CA ILE A 38 -1.45 8.26 11.23
C ILE A 38 -2.17 7.08 10.56
N TYR A 39 -3.12 6.47 11.26
CA TYR A 39 -3.88 5.35 10.72
C TYR A 39 -4.70 5.74 9.47
N SER A 40 -5.35 6.91 9.49
CA SER A 40 -6.11 7.36 8.32
C SER A 40 -5.20 7.65 7.12
N ARG A 41 -4.01 8.21 7.36
CA ARG A 41 -3.02 8.45 6.30
C ARG A 41 -2.46 7.16 5.71
N LEU A 42 -2.12 6.18 6.55
CA LEU A 42 -1.67 4.87 6.09
C LEU A 42 -2.74 4.21 5.21
N LYS A 43 -4.00 4.21 5.68
CA LYS A 43 -5.12 3.66 4.90
C LYS A 43 -5.25 4.31 3.51
N LEU A 44 -5.06 5.63 3.41
CA LEU A 44 -5.08 6.33 2.12
C LEU A 44 -3.91 5.93 1.22
N LEU A 45 -2.70 5.81 1.76
CA LEU A 45 -1.54 5.36 0.99
C LEU A 45 -1.72 3.94 0.46
N ASP A 46 -2.30 3.06 1.27
CA ASP A 46 -2.60 1.69 0.86
C ASP A 46 -3.66 1.63 -0.24
N LEU A 47 -4.71 2.44 -0.15
CA LEU A 47 -5.70 2.56 -1.23
C LEU A 47 -5.06 3.06 -2.53
N GLN A 48 -4.22 4.09 -2.44
CA GLN A 48 -3.50 4.61 -3.61
C GLN A 48 -2.58 3.56 -4.22
N PHE A 49 -1.86 2.80 -3.40
CA PHE A 49 -1.00 1.73 -3.85
C PHE A 49 -1.80 0.63 -4.59
N CYS A 50 -2.94 0.21 -4.02
CA CYS A 50 -3.84 -0.75 -4.67
C CYS A 50 -4.35 -0.22 -6.02
N LEU A 51 -4.75 1.04 -6.10
CA LEU A 51 -5.20 1.67 -7.35
C LEU A 51 -4.10 1.69 -8.40
N ASN A 52 -2.88 2.08 -8.01
CA ASN A 52 -1.73 2.11 -8.93
C ASN A 52 -1.41 0.72 -9.47
N ILE A 53 -1.47 -0.33 -8.63
CA ILE A 53 -1.29 -1.72 -9.08
C ILE A 53 -2.39 -2.12 -10.05
N HIS A 54 -3.66 -1.83 -9.73
CA HIS A 54 -4.76 -2.14 -10.64
C HIS A 54 -4.58 -1.46 -11.99
N GLN A 55 -4.19 -0.18 -11.98
CA GLN A 55 -3.91 0.57 -13.19
C GLN A 55 -2.73 -0.04 -13.97
N SER A 56 -1.63 -0.41 -13.31
CA SER A 56 -0.49 -1.02 -13.98
C SER A 56 -0.84 -2.37 -14.60
N LEU A 57 -1.64 -3.19 -13.90
CA LEU A 57 -2.11 -4.47 -14.43
C LEU A 57 -2.99 -4.28 -15.66
N TRP A 58 -3.95 -3.36 -15.59
CA TRP A 58 -4.81 -3.04 -16.74
C TRP A 58 -4.00 -2.52 -17.93
N GLN A 59 -3.02 -1.65 -17.68
CA GLN A 59 -2.12 -1.17 -18.72
C GLN A 59 -1.33 -2.33 -19.34
N SER A 60 -0.76 -3.22 -18.53
CA SER A 60 -0.05 -4.39 -19.05
C SER A 60 -0.95 -5.32 -19.86
N TYR A 61 -2.22 -5.53 -19.45
CA TYR A 61 -3.17 -6.30 -20.25
C TYR A 61 -3.48 -5.64 -21.59
N PHE A 62 -3.63 -4.31 -21.60
CA PHE A 62 -3.86 -3.55 -22.83
C PHE A 62 -2.64 -3.58 -23.75
N ASP A 63 -1.44 -3.41 -23.21
CA ASP A 63 -0.20 -3.45 -23.99
C ASP A 63 0.02 -4.85 -24.60
N LEU A 64 -0.23 -5.92 -23.82
CA LEU A 64 -0.17 -7.30 -24.31
C LEU A 64 -1.20 -7.58 -25.40
N SER A 65 -2.44 -7.10 -25.24
CA SER A 65 -3.46 -7.29 -26.28
C SER A 65 -3.11 -6.50 -27.53
N TYR A 66 -2.50 -5.32 -27.40
CA TYR A 66 -2.02 -4.51 -28.51
C TYR A 66 -0.87 -5.18 -29.26
N GLU A 67 0.13 -5.70 -28.55
CA GLU A 67 1.25 -6.47 -29.13
C GLU A 67 0.75 -7.73 -29.87
N GLN A 68 -0.26 -8.41 -29.33
CA GLN A 68 -0.86 -9.60 -29.95
C GLN A 68 -1.77 -9.30 -31.15
N HIS A 69 -2.31 -8.08 -31.25
CA HIS A 69 -3.16 -7.64 -32.36
C HIS A 69 -2.41 -6.81 -33.42
N GLN A 70 -1.07 -6.79 -33.40
CA GLN A 70 -0.31 -6.31 -34.54
C GLN A 70 -0.52 -7.28 -35.72
N TRP A 71 -1.51 -6.96 -36.56
CA TRP A 71 -1.63 -7.50 -37.91
C TRP A 71 -0.35 -7.17 -38.71
N PRO A 72 0.12 -8.06 -39.60
CA PRO A 72 1.26 -7.79 -40.49
C PRO A 72 1.05 -6.61 -41.44
#